data_AF-A0A4U1DAD6-F1
#
_entry.id   AF-A0A4U1DAD6-F1
#
_cell.length_a   1.000
_cell.length_b   1.000
_cell.length_c   1.000
_cell.angle_alpha   90.00
_cell.angle_beta   90.00
_cell.angle_gamma   90.00
#
_symmetry.space_group_name_H-M   'P 1'
#
loop_
_entity.id
_entity.type
_entity.pdbx_description
1 polymer ?
#
loop_
_entity_poly.entity_id
_entity_poly.type
_entity_poly.pdbx_seq_one_letter_code
_entity_poly.pdbx_strand_id
1 'polypeptide(L)' 'METIVGEIIEELLKTNVDLDEDLFSIGMDSLLVLHLIVTLEEKFNIDIPDEELNVDSLKTVKSICNLVSKHEYSNS' A
#
# COMPACT_ATOMS: atom_id res chain seq x y z
N MET A 1 5.24 10.77 -1.09
CA MET A 1 4.26 9.67 -1.01
C MET A 1 4.92 8.35 -1.39
N GLU A 2 5.38 8.19 -2.63
CA GLU A 2 6.03 6.95 -3.10
C GLU A 2 7.17 6.49 -2.20
N THR A 3 8.05 7.41 -1.76
CA THR A 3 9.13 7.08 -0.80
C THR A 3 8.60 6.52 0.52
N ILE A 4 7.54 7.12 1.09
CA ILE A 4 6.99 6.70 2.38
C ILE A 4 6.28 5.34 2.26
N VAL A 5 5.50 5.15 1.20
CA VAL A 5 4.81 3.89 0.94
C VAL A 5 5.83 2.77 0.68
N GLY A 6 6.87 3.06 -0.10
CA GLY A 6 7.99 2.14 -0.31
C GLY A 6 8.65 1.73 1.01
N GLU A 7 9.07 2.68 1.84
CA GLU A 7 9.69 2.41 3.15
C GLU A 7 8.82 1.51 4.05
N ILE A 8 7.50 1.75 4.11
CA ILE A 8 6.57 0.91 4.89
C ILE A 8 6.56 -0.53 4.34
N ILE A 9 6.48 -0.69 3.02
CA ILE A 9 6.44 -2.01 2.37
C ILE A 9 7.76 -2.75 2.55
N GLU A 10 8.89 -2.06 2.41
CA GLU A 10 10.23 -2.62 2.65
C GLU A 10 10.39 -3.07 4.11
N GLU A 11 9.85 -2.29 5.06
CA GLU A 11 9.83 -2.67 6.47
C GLU A 11 8.96 -3.90 6.72
N LEU A 12 7.81 -4.04 6.07
CA LEU A 12 6.92 -5.19 6.21
C LEU A 12 7.52 -6.46 5.59
N LEU A 13 8.10 -6.37 4.39
CA LEU A 13 8.65 -7.49 3.64
C LEU A 13 10.11 -7.84 4.01
N LYS A 14 10.81 -6.94 4.71
CA LYS A 14 12.24 -7.07 5.03
C LYS A 14 13.13 -7.22 3.79
N THR A 15 12.72 -6.60 2.68
CA THR A 15 13.47 -6.53 1.42
C THR A 15 13.24 -5.18 0.75
N ASN A 16 14.16 -4.76 -0.11
CA ASN A 16 13.94 -3.62 -1.00
C ASN A 16 12.90 -3.97 -2.06
N VAL A 17 12.16 -2.97 -2.53
CA VAL A 17 11.10 -3.16 -3.55
C VAL A 17 11.18 -2.10 -4.64
N ASP A 18 10.96 -2.51 -5.89
CA ASP A 18 10.81 -1.56 -7.01
C ASP A 18 9.35 -1.09 -7.15
N LEU A 19 9.16 0.11 -7.71
CA LEU A 19 7.82 0.74 -7.78
C LEU A 19 6.77 -0.06 -8.55
N ASP A 20 7.20 -0.76 -9.60
CA ASP A 20 6.36 -1.56 -10.49
C ASP A 20 6.49 -3.07 -10.20
N GLU A 21 7.19 -3.47 -9.13
CA GLU A 21 7.39 -4.86 -8.75
C GLU A 21 6.11 -5.49 -8.19
N ASP A 22 5.86 -6.75 -8.56
CA ASP A 22 4.74 -7.52 -8.04
C ASP A 22 5.02 -7.95 -6.60
N LEU A 23 4.40 -7.27 -5.64
CA LEU A 23 4.62 -7.48 -4.21
C LEU A 23 4.26 -8.90 -3.76
N PHE A 24 3.26 -9.53 -4.40
CA PHE A 24 2.87 -10.91 -4.09
C PHE A 24 3.95 -11.91 -4.54
N SER A 25 4.73 -11.56 -5.56
CA SER A 25 5.84 -12.41 -6.04
C SER A 25 7.04 -12.41 -5.08
N ILE A 26 7.18 -11.38 -4.25
CA ILE A 26 8.29 -11.19 -3.30
C ILE A 26 7.89 -11.43 -1.84
N GLY A 27 6.69 -11.98 -1.61
CA GLY A 27 6.28 -12.46 -0.28
C GLY A 27 5.17 -11.67 0.40
N MET A 28 4.52 -10.72 -0.29
CA MET A 28 3.31 -10.11 0.23
C MET A 28 2.18 -11.14 0.33
N ASP A 29 1.58 -11.25 1.50
CA ASP A 29 0.44 -12.12 1.78
C ASP A 29 -0.74 -11.34 2.39
N SER A 30 -1.85 -12.03 2.65
CA SER A 30 -3.06 -11.39 3.18
C SER A 30 -2.86 -10.72 4.54
N LEU A 31 -1.97 -11.25 5.40
CA LEU A 31 -1.74 -10.68 6.73
C LEU A 31 -0.92 -9.40 6.63
N LEU A 32 0.13 -9.42 5.79
CA LEU A 32 0.93 -8.23 5.49
C LEU A 32 0.12 -7.16 4.79
N VAL A 33 -0.80 -7.54 3.90
CA VAL A 33 -1.75 -6.62 3.27
C VAL A 33 -2.61 -5.94 4.33
N LEU A 34 -3.21 -6.68 5.27
CA LEU A 34 -4.01 -6.07 6.34
C LEU A 34 -3.20 -5.09 7.18
N HIS A 35 -1.96 -5.46 7.55
CA HIS A 35 -1.06 -4.56 8.28
C HIS A 35 -0.71 -3.32 7.47
N LEU A 36 -0.45 -3.48 6.17
CA LEU A 36 -0.17 -2.37 5.27
C LEU A 36 -1.34 -1.39 5.22
N ILE A 37 -2.57 -1.88 5.02
CA ILE A 37 -3.76 -1.01 4.93
C ILE A 37 -3.94 -0.19 6.21
N VAL A 38 -3.95 -0.84 7.38
CA VAL A 38 -4.08 -0.15 8.67
C VAL A 38 -2.95 0.88 8.84
N THR A 39 -1.71 0.53 8.49
CA THR A 39 -0.57 1.45 8.59
C THR A 39 -0.74 2.67 7.68
N LEU A 40 -1.27 2.48 6.46
CA LEU A 40 -1.49 3.57 5.51
C LEU A 40 -2.63 4.48 5.99
N GLU A 41 -3.74 3.91 6.44
CA GLU A 41 -4.89 4.65 6.98
C GLU A 41 -4.47 5.53 8.17
N GLU A 42 -3.71 4.97 9.12
CA GLU A 42 -3.18 5.73 10.26
C GLU A 42 -2.15 6.80 9.85
N LYS A 43 -1.26 6.47 8.89
CA LYS A 43 -0.17 7.36 8.46
C LYS A 43 -0.68 8.59 7.72
N PHE A 44 -1.70 8.39 6.89
CA PHE A 44 -2.25 9.39 5.98
C PHE A 44 -3.57 9.98 6.51
N ASN A 45 -4.17 9.38 7.54
CA ASN A 45 -5.46 9.78 8.08
C ASN A 45 -6.57 9.72 7.01
N ILE A 46 -6.65 8.55 6.37
CA ILE A 46 -7.64 8.19 5.34
C ILE A 46 -8.38 6.93 5.75
N ASP A 47 -9.56 6.73 5.18
CA ASP A 47 -10.32 5.48 5.26
C ASP A 47 -10.39 4.87 3.84
N ILE A 48 -9.87 3.66 3.66
CA ILE A 48 -9.88 2.97 2.36
C ILE A 48 -11.02 1.94 2.36
N PRO A 49 -12.02 2.06 1.48
CA PRO A 49 -13.12 1.11 1.45
C PRO A 49 -12.66 -0.31 1.08
N ASP A 50 -13.16 -1.31 1.81
CA ASP A 50 -12.85 -2.74 1.55
C ASP A 50 -13.12 -3.15 0.10
N GLU A 51 -14.10 -2.55 -0.58
CA GLU A 51 -14.40 -2.87 -1.98
C GLU A 51 -13.29 -2.44 -2.96
N GLU A 52 -12.44 -1.50 -2.56
CA GLU A 52 -11.28 -1.05 -3.34
C GLU A 52 -10.03 -1.90 -3.07
N LEU A 53 -10.04 -2.74 -2.04
CA LEU A 53 -8.94 -3.62 -1.66
C LEU A 53 -8.97 -4.90 -2.51
N ASN A 54 -8.25 -4.88 -3.62
CA ASN A 54 -8.15 -6.01 -4.53
C ASN A 54 -6.70 -6.18 -5.01
N VAL A 55 -6.45 -7.29 -5.71
CA VAL A 55 -5.09 -7.62 -6.16
C VAL A 55 -4.50 -6.51 -7.03
N ASP A 56 -5.28 -5.87 -7.90
CA ASP A 56 -4.77 -4.85 -8.82
C ASP A 56 -4.39 -3.54 -8.11
N SER A 57 -5.18 -3.13 -7.11
CA SER A 57 -4.90 -1.93 -6.30
C SER A 57 -3.74 -2.12 -5.33
N LEU A 58 -3.39 -3.37 -5.01
CA LEU A 58 -2.35 -3.73 -4.04
C LEU A 58 -1.10 -4.38 -4.68
N LYS A 59 -1.09 -4.56 -6.01
CA LYS A 59 -0.07 -5.34 -6.71
C LYS A 59 1.34 -4.76 -6.61
N THR A 60 1.44 -3.44 -6.66
CA THR A 60 2.72 -2.70 -6.77
C THR A 60 2.70 -1.49 -5.86
N VAL A 61 3.87 -0.98 -5.47
CA VAL A 61 3.99 0.26 -4.70
C VAL A 61 3.26 1.40 -5.41
N LYS A 62 3.36 1.47 -6.73
CA LYS A 62 2.67 2.46 -7.55
C LYS A 62 1.14 2.35 -7.49
N SER A 63 0.59 1.14 -7.57
CA SER A 63 -0.85 0.91 -7.40
C SER A 63 -1.34 1.39 -6.04
N ILE A 64 -0.58 1.07 -4.98
CA ILE A 64 -0.90 1.46 -3.60
C ILE A 64 -0.83 2.98 -3.44
N CYS A 65 0.19 3.63 -4.02
CA CYS A 65 0.30 5.09 -4.01
C CYS A 65 -0.89 5.76 -4.69
N ASN A 66 -1.39 5.20 -5.80
CA ASN A 66 -2.58 5.71 -6.46
C ASN A 66 -3.83 5.56 -5.59
N LEU A 67 -3.97 4.41 -4.91
CA LEU A 67 -5.07 4.15 -3.98
C LEU A 67 -5.06 5.15 -2.82
N VAL A 68 -3.92 5.35 -2.17
CA VAL A 68 -3.75 6.33 -1.07
C VAL A 68 -4.05 7.74 -1.56
N SER A 69 -3.48 8.15 -2.70
CA SER A 69 -3.68 9.49 -3.27
C SER A 69 -5.16 9.81 -3.49
N LYS A 70 -5.94 8.84 -3.97
CA LYS A 70 -7.37 9.02 -4.24
C LYS A 70 -8.15 9.44 -2.98
N HIS A 71 -7.79 8.90 -1.81
CA HIS A 71 -8.49 9.15 -0.54
C HIS A 71 -7.89 10.33 0.23
N GLU A 72 -6.58 10.56 0.12
CA GLU A 72 -5.90 11.75 0.67
C GLU A 72 -6.53 13.07 0.19
N TYR A 73 -6.81 13.18 -1.12
CA TYR A 73 -7.43 14.39 -1.68
C TYR A 73 -8.93 14.52 -1.36
N SER A 74 -9.59 13.43 -0.96
CA SER A 74 -11.01 13.46 -0.60
C SER A 74 -11.24 13.95 0.84
N ASN A 75 -10.21 13.89 1.68
CA ASN A 75 -10.21 14.34 3.08
C ASN A 75 -9.71 15.79 3.29
N SER A 76 -9.44 16.54 2.21
CA SER A 76 -9.01 17.96 2.25
C SER A 76 -10.09 18.96 1.86
#